data_AF-A0AAZ1XFN2-F1
#
_entry.id   AF-A0AAZ1XFN2-F1
#
_cell.length_a   1.000
_cell.length_b   1.000
_cell.length_c   1.000
_cell.angle_alpha   90.00
_cell.angle_beta   90.00
_cell.angle_gamma   90.00
#
_symmetry.space_group_name_H-M   'P 1'
#
loop_
_entity.id
_entity.type
_entity.pdbx_description
1 polymer ?
#
loop_
_entity_poly.entity_id
_entity_poly.type
_entity_poly.pdbx_seq_one_letter_code
_entity_poly.pdbx_strand_id
1 'polypeptide(L)'
;MLANTPDVNRFTFGVDRDALLSSLFERISKSDISSRSVGETMKTFVFLAVVLLLGLTDLSAAKNSSPKVQVYTRSPGQYGTANTLICHVSGFHPPEITIELLKNDKVIPGSQQTDLAFEENWHYHMTKHVPFTPTKEDVFSCRVTHTGTKRTYIWGMSVFQCVCVYVLCHRSQYL
;
A
#
# COMPACT_ATOMS: atom_id res chain seq x y z
N MET A 1 20.31 32.43 7.57
CA MET A 1 18.91 32.84 7.31
C MET A 1 18.64 32.41 5.88
N LEU A 2 17.96 31.31 5.57
CA LEU A 2 16.59 30.90 5.90
C LEU A 2 16.58 29.38 6.18
N ALA A 3 16.23 28.97 7.40
CA ALA A 3 14.96 28.30 7.74
C ALA A 3 14.74 26.97 6.98
N ASN A 4 15.30 25.88 7.52
CA ASN A 4 14.82 24.52 7.26
C ASN A 4 13.41 24.38 7.87
N THR A 5 12.44 24.00 7.05
CA THR A 5 11.10 23.61 7.48
C THR A 5 11.15 22.30 8.28
N PRO A 6 10.43 22.17 9.41
CA PRO A 6 10.37 20.92 10.15
C PRO A 6 9.52 19.89 9.40
N ASP A 7 10.12 18.72 9.18
CA ASP A 7 9.51 17.52 8.63
C ASP A 7 8.46 16.96 9.61
N VAL A 8 7.20 16.93 9.18
CA VAL A 8 6.03 16.57 10.01
C VAL A 8 5.84 15.05 10.11
N ASN A 9 6.66 14.23 9.45
CA ASN A 9 6.43 12.79 9.33
C ASN A 9 7.33 11.90 10.19
N ARG A 10 7.67 12.35 11.41
CA ARG A 10 8.42 11.52 12.37
C ARG A 10 7.79 11.49 13.77
N PHE A 11 6.52 11.10 13.82
CA PHE A 11 5.91 10.57 15.04
C PHE A 11 5.49 9.12 14.80
N THR A 12 6.48 8.24 14.65
CA THR A 12 6.26 6.84 15.03
C THR A 12 6.30 6.82 16.55
N PHE A 13 5.14 6.83 17.19
CA PHE A 13 5.01 6.40 18.59
C PHE A 13 5.25 4.89 18.63
N GLY A 14 6.50 4.49 18.40
CA GLY A 14 6.99 3.18 18.75
C GLY A 14 7.02 3.15 20.26
N VAL A 15 5.98 2.58 20.86
CA VAL A 15 6.03 2.19 22.26
C VAL A 15 7.17 1.17 22.36
N ASP A 16 8.29 1.58 22.94
CA ASP A 16 9.46 0.75 23.16
C ASP A 16 9.07 -0.38 24.14
N ARG A 17 8.71 -1.54 23.58
CA ARG A 17 8.26 -2.72 24.34
C ARG A 17 9.31 -3.20 25.32
N ASP A 18 10.58 -3.00 25.02
CA ASP A 18 11.70 -3.42 25.85
C ASP A 18 11.83 -2.51 27.09
N ALA A 19 11.54 -1.22 26.94
CA ALA A 19 11.44 -0.27 28.06
C ALA A 19 10.22 -0.54 28.96
N LEU A 20 9.08 -0.95 28.39
CA LEU A 20 7.88 -1.27 29.17
C LEU A 20 8.02 -2.57 29.95
N LEU A 21 8.56 -3.62 29.31
CA LEU A 21 8.78 -4.91 29.94
C LEU A 21 9.82 -4.83 31.07
N SER A 22 10.92 -4.08 30.88
CA SER A 22 11.90 -3.84 31.95
C SER A 22 11.30 -3.05 33.12
N SER A 23 10.51 -2.02 32.85
CA SER A 23 9.83 -1.24 33.90
C SER A 23 8.78 -2.06 34.68
N LEU A 24 8.11 -3.02 34.03
CA LEU A 24 7.15 -3.93 34.66
C LEU A 24 7.88 -4.96 35.54
N PHE A 25 8.98 -5.54 35.04
CA PHE A 25 9.76 -6.54 35.77
C PHE A 25 10.37 -5.96 37.06
N GLU A 26 10.84 -4.72 37.00
CA GLU A 26 11.42 -4.03 38.16
C GLU A 26 10.37 -3.61 39.19
N ARG A 27 9.12 -3.35 38.76
CA ARG A 27 7.98 -3.14 39.66
C ARG A 27 7.49 -4.43 40.33
N ILE A 28 7.56 -5.58 39.65
CA ILE A 28 7.18 -6.88 40.21
C ILE A 28 8.26 -7.38 41.20
N SER A 29 9.54 -7.15 40.90
CA SER A 29 10.66 -7.51 41.79
C SER A 29 10.60 -6.80 43.16
N LYS A 30 10.01 -5.60 43.23
CA LYS A 30 9.89 -4.79 44.46
C LYS A 30 8.62 -5.05 45.28
N SER A 31 7.76 -6.01 44.93
CA SER A 31 6.56 -6.28 45.73
C SER A 31 6.86 -7.24 46.88
N ASP A 32 7.04 -6.70 48.08
CA ASP A 32 7.16 -7.47 49.33
C ASP A 32 5.89 -8.29 49.60
N ILE A 33 6.05 -9.61 49.69
CA ILE A 33 5.04 -10.60 50.07
C ILE A 33 4.97 -10.63 51.61
N SER A 34 4.38 -9.61 52.23
CA SER A 34 4.00 -9.70 53.64
C SER A 34 2.89 -8.68 53.96
N SER A 35 1.71 -9.18 54.33
CA SER A 35 0.49 -8.44 54.70
C SER A 35 -0.27 -7.73 53.56
N ARG A 36 -0.97 -8.47 52.69
CA ARG A 36 -2.04 -7.90 51.84
C ARG A 36 -3.40 -8.40 52.30
N SER A 37 -4.30 -7.45 52.58
CA SER A 37 -5.72 -7.73 52.83
C SER A 37 -6.33 -8.41 51.60
N VAL A 38 -7.24 -9.37 51.79
CA VAL A 38 -7.91 -10.13 50.71
C VAL A 38 -8.46 -9.21 49.59
N GLY A 39 -8.84 -7.96 49.93
CA GLY A 39 -9.28 -6.94 48.98
C GLY A 39 -8.19 -6.31 48.10
N GLU A 40 -6.93 -6.21 48.55
CA GLU A 40 -5.80 -5.73 47.72
C GLU A 40 -5.30 -6.81 46.76
N THR A 41 -5.35 -8.07 47.21
CA THR A 41 -5.06 -9.24 46.39
C THR A 41 -6.07 -9.32 45.22
N MET A 42 -7.37 -9.12 45.49
CA MET A 42 -8.41 -9.10 44.46
C MET A 42 -8.21 -7.96 43.45
N LYS A 43 -7.88 -6.74 43.90
CA LYS A 43 -7.57 -5.60 43.02
C LYS A 43 -6.37 -5.89 42.12
N THR A 44 -5.35 -6.55 42.64
CA THR A 44 -4.15 -6.92 41.88
C THR A 44 -4.48 -7.93 40.78
N PHE A 45 -5.28 -8.96 41.09
CA PHE A 45 -5.73 -9.93 40.09
C PHE A 45 -6.59 -9.29 39.00
N VAL A 46 -7.50 -8.39 39.36
CA VAL A 46 -8.31 -7.64 38.38
C VAL A 46 -7.42 -6.77 37.50
N PHE A 47 -6.43 -6.08 38.07
CA PHE A 47 -5.51 -5.23 37.30
C PHE A 47 -4.65 -6.06 36.34
N LEU A 48 -4.12 -7.21 36.79
CA LEU A 48 -3.36 -8.12 35.93
C LEU A 48 -4.24 -8.74 34.84
N ALA A 49 -5.48 -9.10 35.15
CA ALA A 49 -6.44 -9.60 34.16
C ALA A 49 -6.80 -8.53 33.12
N VAL A 50 -6.98 -7.27 33.52
CA VAL A 50 -7.23 -6.15 32.61
C VAL A 50 -6.00 -5.85 31.75
N VAL A 51 -4.79 -5.85 32.32
CA VAL A 51 -3.54 -5.68 31.55
C VAL A 51 -3.32 -6.84 30.59
N LEU A 52 -3.65 -8.07 30.97
CA LEU A 52 -3.59 -9.23 30.09
C LEU A 52 -4.63 -9.11 28.96
N LEU A 53 -5.88 -8.72 29.27
CA LEU A 53 -6.93 -8.46 28.29
C LEU A 53 -6.57 -7.34 27.31
N LEU A 54 -5.95 -6.26 27.78
CA LEU A 54 -5.45 -5.15 26.96
C LEU A 54 -4.16 -5.52 26.21
N GLY A 55 -3.34 -6.43 26.74
CA GLY A 55 -2.16 -6.96 26.07
C GLY A 55 -2.50 -7.99 24.97
N LEU A 56 -3.68 -8.61 25.05
CA LEU A 56 -4.25 -9.53 24.06
C LEU A 56 -5.05 -8.82 22.96
N THR A 57 -5.17 -7.49 23.00
CA THR A 57 -5.64 -6.76 21.81
C THR A 57 -4.50 -6.79 20.80
N ASP A 58 -4.41 -7.90 20.08
CA ASP A 58 -3.44 -8.07 19.01
C ASP A 58 -3.57 -6.88 18.05
N LEU A 59 -2.45 -6.18 17.93
CA LEU A 59 -2.17 -5.19 16.91
C LEU A 59 -2.23 -5.93 15.57
N SER A 60 -3.43 -6.12 15.03
CA SER A 60 -3.64 -6.60 13.66
C SER A 60 -3.18 -5.51 12.70
N ALA A 61 -1.86 -5.27 12.66
CA ALA A 61 -1.20 -4.58 11.58
C ALA A 61 -1.31 -5.51 10.38
N ALA A 62 -2.44 -5.38 9.70
CA ALA A 62 -2.80 -6.15 8.54
C ALA A 62 -1.63 -6.07 7.53
N LYS A 63 -1.00 -7.21 7.22
CA LYS A 63 0.27 -7.26 6.48
C LYS A 63 0.13 -6.51 5.15
N ASN A 64 0.98 -5.51 4.91
CA ASN A 64 0.94 -4.73 3.69
C ASN A 64 1.42 -5.57 2.49
N SER A 65 0.63 -5.59 1.41
CA SER A 65 0.96 -6.20 0.13
C SER A 65 0.81 -5.16 -0.97
N SER A 66 1.88 -4.92 -1.72
CA SER A 66 1.88 -3.97 -2.83
C SER A 66 1.01 -4.45 -4.01
N PRO A 67 0.32 -3.54 -4.71
CA PRO A 67 -0.47 -3.88 -5.87
C PRO A 67 0.37 -4.38 -7.04
N LYS A 68 -0.15 -5.38 -7.73
CA LYS A 68 0.23 -5.76 -9.09
C LYS A 68 -0.67 -4.99 -10.05
N VAL A 69 -0.08 -4.34 -11.05
CA VAL A 69 -0.80 -3.42 -11.94
C VAL A 69 -0.60 -3.83 -13.40
N GLN A 70 -1.69 -3.91 -14.14
CA GLN A 70 -1.71 -4.19 -15.56
C GLN A 70 -2.45 -3.06 -16.28
N VAL A 71 -1.81 -2.46 -17.28
CA VAL A 71 -2.38 -1.39 -18.10
C VAL A 71 -2.50 -1.88 -19.53
N TYR A 72 -3.74 -2.05 -20.00
CA TYR A 72 -4.03 -2.64 -21.30
C TYR A 72 -5.29 -2.01 -21.91
N THR A 73 -5.63 -2.45 -23.12
CA THR A 73 -6.79 -1.96 -23.86
C THR A 73 -7.75 -3.09 -24.16
N ARG A 74 -9.04 -2.76 -24.31
CA ARG A 74 -10.09 -3.73 -24.65
C ARG A 74 -9.85 -4.39 -26.03
N SER A 75 -9.38 -3.61 -27.00
CA SER A 75 -9.01 -4.08 -28.34
C SER A 75 -7.53 -3.78 -28.61
N PRO A 76 -6.91 -4.40 -29.64
CA PRO A 76 -5.53 -4.09 -30.01
C PRO A 76 -5.28 -2.58 -30.16
N GLY A 77 -4.16 -2.10 -29.63
CA GLY A 77 -3.82 -0.67 -29.63
C GLY A 77 -3.52 -0.17 -31.05
N GLN A 78 -4.47 0.51 -31.67
CA GLN A 78 -4.30 1.16 -32.97
C GLN A 78 -4.52 2.66 -32.82
N TYR A 79 -3.56 3.46 -33.28
CA TYR A 79 -3.66 4.92 -33.24
C TYR A 79 -4.82 5.42 -34.09
N GLY A 80 -5.56 6.41 -33.56
CA GLY A 80 -6.71 7.02 -34.23
C GLY A 80 -8.02 6.21 -34.10
N THR A 81 -7.98 4.99 -33.54
CA THR A 81 -9.18 4.15 -33.39
C THR A 81 -9.69 4.18 -31.94
N ALA A 82 -10.99 4.40 -31.76
CA ALA A 82 -11.62 4.41 -30.44
C ALA A 82 -11.42 3.06 -29.72
N ASN A 83 -11.12 3.13 -28.42
CA ASN A 83 -10.83 1.97 -27.58
C ASN A 83 -11.17 2.28 -26.10
N THR A 84 -10.82 1.39 -25.19
CA THR A 84 -10.98 1.58 -23.75
C THR A 84 -9.67 1.28 -23.06
N LEU A 85 -9.13 2.26 -22.33
CA LEU A 85 -7.94 2.10 -21.49
C LEU A 85 -8.38 1.47 -20.17
N ILE A 86 -7.70 0.40 -19.76
CA ILE A 86 -8.04 -0.40 -18.59
C ILE A 86 -6.80 -0.50 -17.69
N CYS A 87 -6.97 -0.17 -16.42
CA CYS A 87 -6.00 -0.41 -15.36
C CYS A 87 -6.59 -1.41 -14.37
N HIS A 88 -6.07 -2.63 -14.39
CA HIS A 88 -6.43 -3.67 -13.43
C HIS A 88 -5.37 -3.73 -12.33
N VAL A 89 -5.82 -3.65 -11.08
CA VAL A 89 -4.99 -3.62 -9.88
C VAL A 89 -5.39 -4.79 -9.01
N SER A 90 -4.44 -5.65 -8.63
CA SER A 90 -4.71 -6.86 -7.84
C SER A 90 -3.62 -7.17 -6.81
N GLY A 91 -3.89 -8.13 -5.93
CA GLY A 91 -2.91 -8.63 -4.95
C GLY A 91 -2.54 -7.64 -3.85
N PHE A 92 -3.30 -6.56 -3.65
CA PHE A 92 -2.98 -5.53 -2.66
C PHE A 92 -3.75 -5.69 -1.36
N HIS A 93 -3.16 -5.17 -0.29
CA HIS A 93 -3.75 -5.12 1.04
C HIS A 93 -2.96 -4.12 1.89
N PRO A 94 -3.58 -3.24 2.72
CA PRO A 94 -5.01 -3.06 2.99
C PRO A 94 -5.81 -2.52 1.78
N PRO A 95 -7.15 -2.44 1.84
CA PRO A 95 -7.99 -2.10 0.69
C PRO A 95 -7.95 -0.62 0.26
N GLU A 96 -7.39 0.27 1.09
CA GLU A 96 -7.31 1.70 0.78
C GLU A 96 -6.31 1.97 -0.37
N ILE A 97 -6.83 2.42 -1.51
CA ILE A 97 -6.07 2.66 -2.72
C ILE A 97 -6.69 3.77 -3.56
N THR A 98 -5.87 4.53 -4.29
CA THR A 98 -6.33 5.48 -5.30
C THR A 98 -5.78 5.09 -6.67
N ILE A 99 -6.67 5.00 -7.66
CA ILE A 99 -6.32 4.67 -9.05
C ILE A 99 -6.70 5.86 -9.94
N GLU A 100 -5.77 6.35 -10.75
CA GLU A 100 -5.97 7.45 -11.68
C GLU A 100 -5.53 7.02 -13.08
N LEU A 101 -6.39 7.19 -14.08
CA LEU A 101 -6.01 7.05 -15.50
C LEU A 101 -5.59 8.42 -16.01
N LEU A 102 -4.42 8.48 -16.65
CA LEU A 102 -3.77 9.72 -17.05
C LEU A 102 -3.56 9.77 -18.56
N LYS A 103 -3.69 10.97 -19.11
CA LYS A 103 -3.25 11.37 -20.44
C LYS A 103 -2.24 12.50 -20.28
N ASN A 104 -0.99 12.28 -20.68
CA ASN A 104 0.10 13.27 -20.53
C ASN A 104 0.16 13.83 -19.08
N ASP A 105 0.18 12.92 -18.11
CA ASP A 105 0.17 13.17 -16.65
C ASP A 105 -1.07 13.88 -16.08
N LYS A 106 -2.08 14.18 -16.91
CA LYS A 106 -3.35 14.78 -16.48
C LYS A 106 -4.42 13.71 -16.33
N VAL A 107 -5.19 13.79 -15.24
CA VAL A 107 -6.29 12.85 -14.97
C VAL A 107 -7.35 12.93 -16.05
N ILE A 108 -7.74 11.77 -16.59
CA ILE A 108 -8.81 11.65 -17.57
C ILE A 108 -10.16 11.66 -16.82
N PRO A 109 -11.05 12.64 -17.07
CA PRO A 109 -12.36 12.69 -16.45
C PRO A 109 -13.28 11.57 -16.99
N GLY A 110 -14.33 11.23 -16.24
CA GLY A 110 -15.31 10.23 -16.67
C GLY A 110 -14.81 8.78 -16.65
N SER A 111 -13.69 8.52 -15.96
CA SER A 111 -13.24 7.14 -15.72
C SER A 111 -14.17 6.44 -14.73
N GLN A 112 -14.48 5.18 -15.01
CA GLN A 112 -15.32 4.32 -14.18
C GLN A 112 -14.46 3.31 -13.43
N GLN A 113 -14.88 2.96 -12.22
CA GLN A 113 -14.18 2.02 -11.35
C GLN A 113 -15.16 0.92 -10.92
N THR A 114 -14.71 -0.33 -10.93
CA THR A 114 -15.48 -1.45 -10.38
C THR A 114 -15.50 -1.39 -8.86
N ASP A 115 -16.47 -2.09 -8.26
CA ASP A 115 -16.44 -2.34 -6.83
C ASP A 115 -15.18 -3.12 -6.42
N LEU A 116 -14.80 -2.94 -5.16
CA LEU A 116 -13.71 -3.68 -4.54
C LEU A 116 -14.12 -5.15 -4.39
N ALA A 117 -13.27 -6.06 -4.86
CA ALA A 117 -13.43 -7.50 -4.69
C ALA A 117 -12.13 -8.10 -4.14
N PHE A 118 -12.17 -9.37 -3.74
CA PHE A 118 -11.02 -10.06 -3.18
C PHE A 118 -10.86 -11.47 -3.73
N GLU A 119 -9.62 -11.94 -3.78
CA GLU A 119 -9.23 -13.29 -4.18
C GLU A 119 -9.32 -14.26 -2.98
N GLU A 120 -9.18 -15.57 -3.22
CA GLU A 120 -9.20 -16.61 -2.17
C GLU A 120 -8.16 -16.39 -1.06
N ASN A 121 -7.05 -15.71 -1.39
CA ASN A 121 -5.98 -15.36 -0.48
C ASN A 121 -6.23 -14.06 0.32
N TRP A 122 -7.46 -13.53 0.30
CA TRP A 122 -7.88 -12.27 0.95
C TRP A 122 -7.18 -11.00 0.48
N HIS A 123 -6.51 -11.03 -0.69
CA HIS A 123 -5.99 -9.83 -1.32
C HIS A 123 -7.04 -9.20 -2.23
N TYR A 124 -7.01 -7.88 -2.29
CA TYR A 124 -7.98 -7.10 -3.03
C TYR A 124 -7.61 -6.94 -4.49
N HIS A 125 -8.64 -6.77 -5.32
CA HIS A 125 -8.52 -6.33 -6.69
C HIS A 125 -9.66 -5.39 -7.09
N MET A 126 -9.38 -4.52 -8.06
CA MET A 126 -10.37 -3.66 -8.71
C MET A 126 -9.85 -3.18 -10.06
N THR A 127 -10.75 -2.67 -10.89
CA THR A 127 -10.43 -2.20 -12.23
C THR A 127 -10.95 -0.79 -12.44
N LYS A 128 -10.10 0.10 -12.97
CA LYS A 128 -10.50 1.43 -13.46
C LYS A 128 -10.36 1.50 -14.97
N HIS A 129 -11.33 2.07 -15.65
CA HIS A 129 -11.34 2.12 -17.11
C HIS A 129 -11.94 3.42 -17.65
N VAL A 130 -11.55 3.82 -18.86
CA VAL A 130 -12.08 4.99 -19.55
C VAL A 130 -12.04 4.81 -21.07
N PRO A 131 -13.09 5.22 -21.81
CA PRO A 131 -13.03 5.33 -23.26
C PRO A 131 -11.94 6.33 -23.68
N PHE A 132 -11.16 6.00 -24.70
CA PHE A 132 -10.12 6.87 -25.22
C PHE A 132 -9.82 6.56 -26.69
N THR A 133 -9.13 7.48 -27.36
CA THR A 133 -8.58 7.26 -28.70
C THR A 133 -7.08 7.55 -28.62
N PRO A 134 -6.21 6.52 -28.74
CA PRO A 134 -4.78 6.72 -28.65
C PRO A 134 -4.23 7.48 -29.87
N THR A 135 -3.28 8.38 -29.63
CA THR A 135 -2.49 9.07 -30.65
C THR A 135 -1.02 8.71 -30.46
N LYS A 136 -0.15 9.04 -31.43
CA LYS A 136 1.28 8.72 -31.32
C LYS A 136 2.00 9.65 -30.34
N GLU A 137 1.43 10.83 -30.12
CA GLU A 137 1.99 11.92 -29.34
C GLU A 137 1.56 11.85 -27.87
N ASP A 138 0.43 11.20 -27.59
CA ASP A 138 -0.13 11.09 -26.25
C ASP A 138 0.40 9.88 -25.48
N VAL A 139 0.86 10.12 -24.26
CA VAL A 139 1.25 9.08 -23.30
C VAL A 139 0.07 8.80 -22.37
N PHE A 140 -0.34 7.53 -22.31
CA PHE A 140 -1.36 7.07 -21.39
C PHE A 140 -0.75 6.25 -20.26
N SER A 141 -1.19 6.47 -19.04
CA SER A 141 -0.67 5.75 -17.87
C SER A 141 -1.72 5.55 -16.79
N CYS A 142 -1.44 4.61 -15.89
CA CYS A 142 -2.19 4.38 -14.66
C CYS A 142 -1.32 4.75 -13.47
N ARG A 143 -1.82 5.64 -12.62
CA ARG A 143 -1.16 6.03 -11.37
C ARG A 143 -1.91 5.41 -10.20
N VAL A 144 -1.18 4.64 -9.40
CA VAL A 144 -1.71 3.90 -8.26
C VAL A 144 -1.03 4.40 -6.99
N THR A 145 -1.83 4.82 -6.02
CA THR A 145 -1.36 5.22 -4.69
C THR A 145 -1.90 4.23 -3.66
N HIS A 146 -1.02 3.47 -3.02
CA HIS A 146 -1.36 2.45 -2.04
C HIS A 146 -0.50 2.63 -0.79
N THR A 147 -1.11 2.76 0.38
CA THR A 147 -0.42 3.02 1.67
C THR A 147 0.59 4.18 1.60
N GLY A 148 0.22 5.27 0.91
CA GLY A 148 1.09 6.44 0.71
C GLY A 148 2.16 6.30 -0.37
N THR A 149 2.41 5.09 -0.90
CA THR A 149 3.34 4.88 -2.01
C THR A 149 2.65 5.08 -3.35
N LYS A 150 3.12 6.06 -4.14
CA LYS A 150 2.60 6.37 -5.48
C LYS A 150 3.52 5.77 -6.56
N ARG A 151 2.94 5.02 -7.50
CA ARG A 151 3.63 4.43 -8.67
C ARG A 151 2.83 4.67 -9.95
N THR A 152 3.52 4.84 -11.07
CA THR A 152 2.91 5.10 -12.39
C THR A 152 3.32 4.01 -13.38
N TYR A 153 2.35 3.50 -14.14
CA TYR A 153 2.50 2.40 -15.09
C TYR A 153 2.04 2.86 -16.47
N ILE A 154 2.94 2.86 -17.45
CA ILE A 154 2.68 3.40 -18.79
C ILE A 154 2.05 2.32 -19.69
N TRP A 155 1.00 2.68 -20.41
CA TRP A 155 0.37 1.82 -21.40
C TRP A 155 1.32 1.54 -22.58
N GLY A 156 1.39 0.30 -23.04
CA GLY A 156 2.25 -0.12 -24.16
C GLY A 156 3.68 -0.51 -23.77
N MET A 157 4.16 -0.13 -22.57
CA MET A 157 5.50 -0.51 -22.13
C MET A 157 5.68 -2.01 -21.81
N SER A 158 4.60 -2.76 -21.60
CA SER A 158 4.68 -4.22 -21.44
C SER A 158 5.07 -4.95 -22.74
N VAL A 159 4.85 -4.33 -23.91
CA VAL A 159 5.23 -4.90 -25.21
C VAL A 159 6.53 -4.28 -25.73
N PHE A 160 6.71 -2.97 -25.54
CA PHE A 160 7.90 -2.27 -26.04
C PHE A 160 9.15 -2.46 -25.18
N GLN A 161 9.05 -2.77 -23.88
CA GLN A 161 10.24 -3.07 -23.08
C GLN A 161 10.90 -4.39 -23.53
N CYS A 162 10.14 -5.40 -23.97
CA CYS A 162 10.73 -6.57 -24.62
C CYS A 162 11.39 -6.17 -25.96
N VAL A 163 10.70 -5.41 -26.82
CA VAL A 163 11.27 -5.07 -28.13
C VAL A 163 12.52 -4.17 -27.99
N CYS A 164 12.55 -3.19 -27.08
CA CYS A 164 13.74 -2.38 -26.85
C CYS A 164 14.89 -3.18 -26.23
N VAL A 165 14.64 -4.09 -25.28
CA VAL A 165 15.70 -4.94 -24.73
C VAL A 165 16.27 -5.88 -25.82
N TYR A 166 15.42 -6.44 -26.68
CA TYR A 166 15.87 -7.31 -27.78
C TYR A 166 16.58 -6.53 -28.91
N VAL A 167 16.07 -5.36 -29.31
CA VAL A 167 16.64 -4.57 -30.43
C VAL A 167 17.88 -3.79 -29.99
N LEU A 168 17.97 -3.31 -28.75
CA LEU A 168 19.16 -2.62 -28.24
C LEU A 168 20.30 -3.59 -27.91
N CYS A 169 20.03 -4.87 -27.61
CA CYS A 169 21.09 -5.86 -27.38
C CYS A 169 21.80 -6.29 -28.67
N HIS A 170 21.14 -6.27 -29.83
CA HIS A 170 21.74 -6.75 -31.09
C HIS A 170 22.66 -5.72 -31.79
N ARG A 171 22.68 -4.45 -31.35
CA ARG A 171 23.52 -3.40 -31.97
C ARG A 171 24.88 -3.17 -31.29
N SER A 172 25.18 -3.91 -30.23
CA SER A 172 26.45 -3.76 -29.47
C SER A 172 27.49 -4.85 -29.73
N GLN A 173 27.33 -5.68 -30.78
CA GLN A 173 28.30 -6.71 -31.17
C GLN A 173 28.99 -6.45 -32.52
N TYR A 174 28.80 -5.28 -33.14
CA TYR A 174 29.41 -4.92 -34.42
C TYR A 174 29.95 -3.48 -34.46
N LEU A 175 30.52 -2.99 -33.36
CA LEU A 175 31.39 -1.82 -33.33
C LEU A 175 32.54 -2.06 -32.33
#